data_AF-A0A955Z5W2-F1
#
_entry.id   AF-A0A955Z5W2-F1
#
_cell.length_a   1.000
_cell.length_b   1.000
_cell.length_c   1.000
_cell.angle_alpha   90.00
_cell.angle_beta   90.00
_cell.angle_gamma   90.00
#
_symmetry.space_group_name_H-M   'P 1'
#
loop_
_entity.id
_entity.type
_entity.pdbx_description
1 polymer ?
#
loop_
_entity_poly.entity_id
_entity_poly.type
_entity_poly.pdbx_seq_one_letter_code
_entity_poly.pdbx_strand_id
1 'polypeptide(L)'
;MLKKCFAVASIAAVNLVFAFTGCSSTTTVTEDAGGDAKKEASSSSSGNPVPEAAPPPEAGPACPPDSITGTLAQYDATFGFKLPIKAEPPVCDEANIKTMEANFQGAQKWTDLVKNIPQACADCILTPKDKANYGVVVTISADGAQGFSNFGACFAHFTQLAIDGGNADTDAAACGKGMNYTELCIREACDCAVSDAEQTACIQKALGTGGVCRPFGAGLSACKLSSAEESYCNSLINGARVLCAGGTVSDAGTD
;
A
#
# COMPACT_ATOMS: atom_id res chain seq x y z
N MET A 1 -1.07 -3.38 -17.92
CA MET A 1 -0.24 -4.07 -16.90
C MET A 1 -0.04 -3.21 -15.66
N LEU A 2 0.34 -1.92 -15.76
CA LEU A 2 0.48 -1.04 -14.59
C LEU A 2 -0.73 -1.03 -13.64
N LYS A 3 -1.97 -0.95 -14.16
CA LYS A 3 -3.20 -0.97 -13.32
C LYS A 3 -3.28 -2.15 -12.33
N LYS A 4 -2.78 -3.34 -12.70
CA LYS A 4 -2.75 -4.52 -11.80
C LYS A 4 -1.73 -4.36 -10.68
N CYS A 5 -0.61 -3.67 -10.93
CA CYS A 5 0.42 -3.40 -9.91
C CYS A 5 -0.08 -2.48 -8.79
N PHE A 6 -1.16 -1.71 -9.00
CA PHE A 6 -1.65 -0.71 -8.04
C PHE A 6 -2.85 -1.16 -7.20
N ALA A 7 -3.61 -2.17 -7.64
CA ALA A 7 -4.63 -2.81 -6.79
C ALA A 7 -4.02 -3.34 -5.48
N VAL A 8 -2.73 -3.72 -5.52
CA VAL A 8 -1.94 -4.12 -4.35
C VAL A 8 -1.84 -3.01 -3.29
N ALA A 9 -1.61 -1.76 -3.68
CA ALA A 9 -1.43 -0.65 -2.75
C ALA A 9 -2.74 -0.26 -2.04
N SER A 10 -3.88 -0.27 -2.76
CA SER A 10 -5.19 0.03 -2.19
C SER A 10 -5.71 -1.06 -1.23
N ILE A 11 -5.34 -2.34 -1.45
CA ILE A 11 -5.80 -3.47 -0.63
C ILE A 11 -4.90 -3.71 0.59
N ALA A 12 -3.60 -3.40 0.49
CA ALA A 12 -2.68 -3.40 1.63
C ALA A 12 -3.21 -2.49 2.77
N ALA A 13 -3.86 -1.36 2.43
CA ALA A 13 -4.47 -0.43 3.39
C ALA A 13 -5.67 -0.99 4.18
N VAL A 14 -6.43 -1.94 3.61
CA VAL A 14 -7.65 -2.45 4.28
C VAL A 14 -7.31 -3.55 5.30
N ASN A 15 -6.11 -4.12 5.27
CA ASN A 15 -5.72 -5.23 6.14
C ASN A 15 -4.33 -5.12 6.77
N LEU A 16 -3.50 -4.10 6.52
CA LEU A 16 -2.28 -3.89 7.34
C LEU A 16 -2.58 -3.44 8.78
N VAL A 17 -3.85 -3.20 9.11
CA VAL A 17 -4.39 -3.25 10.48
C VAL A 17 -4.51 -4.71 10.97
N PHE A 18 -3.49 -5.56 10.74
CA PHE A 18 -3.36 -6.82 11.47
C PHE A 18 -2.55 -6.56 12.73
N ALA A 19 -3.29 -6.14 13.75
CA ALA A 19 -3.05 -6.33 15.17
C ALA A 19 -1.82 -7.21 15.50
N PHE A 20 -0.69 -6.55 15.80
CA PHE A 20 0.33 -7.11 16.68
C PHE A 20 -0.12 -6.98 18.15
N THR A 21 -1.28 -7.52 18.50
CA THR A 21 -1.65 -7.86 19.88
C THR A 21 -2.69 -8.97 19.84
N GLY A 22 -2.42 -10.04 20.58
CA GLY A 22 -3.10 -11.32 20.46
C GLY A 22 -4.58 -11.34 20.84
N CYS A 23 -5.20 -12.47 20.47
CA CYS A 23 -6.35 -13.13 21.08
C CYS A 23 -7.00 -12.41 22.28
N SER A 24 -8.23 -11.95 22.10
CA SER A 24 -9.36 -12.31 22.99
C SER A 24 -10.67 -11.81 22.38
N SER A 25 -11.49 -12.75 21.92
CA SER A 25 -12.91 -12.50 21.67
C SER A 25 -13.57 -12.11 22.98
N THR A 26 -14.09 -10.88 23.06
CA THR A 26 -15.04 -10.51 24.11
C THR A 26 -16.32 -10.09 23.41
N THR A 27 -17.33 -10.95 23.53
CA THR A 27 -18.70 -10.66 23.09
C THR A 27 -19.26 -9.59 24.02
N THR A 28 -19.50 -8.38 23.51
CA THR A 28 -20.24 -7.37 24.25
C THR A 28 -21.73 -7.70 24.15
N VAL A 29 -22.30 -8.22 25.23
CA VAL A 29 -23.75 -8.23 25.44
C VAL A 29 -24.12 -6.84 25.93
N THR A 30 -25.01 -6.16 25.22
CA THR A 30 -25.57 -4.88 25.66
C THR A 30 -26.54 -5.15 26.82
N GLU A 31 -26.15 -4.79 28.05
CA GLU A 31 -27.08 -4.60 29.16
C GLU A 31 -27.69 -3.21 29.02
N ASP A 32 -28.97 -3.13 28.64
CA ASP A 32 -29.79 -1.94 28.85
C ASP A 32 -30.51 -2.07 30.19
N ALA A 33 -30.26 -1.11 31.08
CA ALA A 33 -30.94 -0.96 32.35
C ALA A 33 -31.93 0.21 32.30
N GLY A 34 -33.21 -0.10 32.50
CA GLY A 34 -34.15 0.78 33.23
C GLY A 34 -35.42 1.21 32.48
N GLY A 35 -36.59 0.75 32.98
CA GLY A 35 -37.84 1.53 32.87
C GLY A 35 -39.14 0.79 32.57
N ASP A 36 -39.74 0.18 33.60
CA ASP A 36 -41.17 -0.05 33.93
C ASP A 36 -42.30 -0.31 32.87
N ALA A 37 -42.85 -1.53 32.99
CA ALA A 37 -44.26 -1.91 33.26
C ALA A 37 -45.43 -1.74 32.23
N LYS A 38 -46.12 -2.90 32.02
CA LYS A 38 -47.50 -3.15 31.50
C LYS A 38 -47.69 -2.86 29.99
N LYS A 39 -48.36 -3.67 29.15
CA LYS A 39 -49.48 -4.61 29.31
C LYS A 39 -49.58 -5.51 28.04
N GLU A 40 -50.28 -6.63 28.17
CA GLU A 40 -50.65 -7.64 27.15
C GLU A 40 -51.07 -7.10 25.76
N ALA A 41 -50.66 -7.80 24.69
CA ALA A 41 -51.56 -8.26 23.62
C ALA A 41 -50.85 -9.19 22.63
N SER A 42 -51.49 -10.33 22.40
CA SER A 42 -51.27 -11.28 21.33
C SER A 42 -51.36 -10.62 19.94
N SER A 43 -50.40 -10.88 19.06
CA SER A 43 -50.65 -10.88 17.62
C SER A 43 -49.67 -11.80 16.89
N SER A 44 -50.26 -12.78 16.21
CA SER A 44 -49.63 -13.68 15.25
C SER A 44 -48.96 -12.87 14.14
N SER A 45 -47.68 -13.12 13.86
CA SER A 45 -47.04 -12.70 12.62
C SER A 45 -46.39 -13.91 11.96
N SER A 46 -46.90 -14.20 10.77
CA SER A 46 -46.48 -15.17 9.79
C SER A 46 -44.96 -15.31 9.67
N GLY A 47 -44.47 -16.53 9.92
CA GLY A 47 -43.12 -16.93 9.56
C GLY A 47 -42.97 -17.00 8.05
N ASN A 48 -42.26 -16.04 7.47
CA ASN A 48 -41.57 -16.26 6.21
C ASN A 48 -40.23 -16.94 6.52
N PRO A 49 -39.89 -18.07 5.87
CA PRO A 49 -38.54 -18.61 5.98
C PRO A 49 -37.56 -17.56 5.46
N VAL A 50 -36.60 -17.19 6.31
CA VAL A 50 -35.43 -16.42 5.88
C VAL A 50 -34.77 -17.27 4.80
N PRO A 51 -34.59 -16.76 3.56
CA PRO A 51 -33.88 -17.51 2.54
C PRO A 51 -32.46 -17.78 3.07
N GLU A 52 -32.14 -19.06 3.16
CA GLU A 52 -30.80 -19.56 3.44
C GLU A 52 -29.82 -18.79 2.58
N ALA A 53 -28.87 -18.10 3.22
CA ALA A 53 -27.88 -17.31 2.51
C ALA A 53 -27.21 -18.22 1.48
N ALA A 54 -27.23 -17.81 0.22
CA ALA A 54 -26.57 -18.54 -0.84
C ALA A 54 -25.12 -18.84 -0.39
N PRO A 55 -24.63 -20.09 -0.55
CA PRO A 55 -23.26 -20.39 -0.24
C PRO A 55 -22.36 -19.39 -0.97
N PRO A 56 -21.27 -18.91 -0.33
CA PRO A 56 -20.34 -18.01 -0.99
C PRO A 56 -19.94 -18.62 -2.33
N PRO A 57 -19.88 -17.82 -3.42
CA PRO A 57 -19.53 -18.33 -4.73
C PRO A 57 -18.24 -19.13 -4.63
N GLU A 58 -18.25 -20.35 -5.17
CA GLU A 58 -17.09 -21.23 -5.15
C GLU A 58 -15.89 -20.45 -5.67
N ALA A 59 -14.86 -20.35 -4.82
CA ALA A 59 -13.64 -19.66 -5.16
C ALA A 59 -13.11 -20.26 -6.47
N GLY A 60 -13.03 -19.44 -7.52
CA GLY A 60 -12.26 -19.77 -8.71
C GLY A 60 -10.84 -20.22 -8.33
N PRO A 61 -10.10 -20.88 -9.23
CA PRO A 61 -8.80 -21.47 -8.92
C PRO A 61 -7.92 -20.43 -8.22
N ALA A 62 -7.71 -20.63 -6.92
CA ALA A 62 -7.05 -19.65 -6.06
C ALA A 62 -5.62 -19.45 -6.58
N CYS A 63 -5.29 -18.21 -6.97
CA CYS A 63 -3.92 -17.77 -7.29
C CYS A 63 -3.03 -18.16 -6.08
N PRO A 64 -2.27 -19.27 -6.15
CA PRO A 64 -1.61 -19.80 -4.99
C PRO A 64 -0.28 -19.03 -4.86
N PRO A 65 -0.07 -18.25 -3.80
CA PRO A 65 1.18 -17.50 -3.61
C PRO A 65 2.37 -18.42 -3.30
N ASP A 66 2.25 -19.73 -3.49
CA ASP A 66 3.04 -20.75 -2.81
C ASP A 66 4.46 -20.93 -3.36
N SER A 67 4.89 -20.12 -4.33
CA SER A 67 6.27 -20.13 -4.82
C SER A 67 6.77 -18.75 -5.23
N ILE A 68 7.16 -17.94 -4.24
CA ILE A 68 8.08 -16.82 -4.48
C ILE A 68 9.49 -17.36 -4.30
N THR A 69 10.35 -17.12 -5.29
CA THR A 69 11.75 -17.58 -5.25
C THR A 69 12.67 -16.60 -4.54
N GLY A 70 12.17 -15.41 -4.20
CA GLY A 70 12.90 -14.35 -3.53
C GLY A 70 12.83 -14.42 -2.00
N THR A 71 13.99 -14.34 -1.38
CA THR A 71 14.23 -14.03 0.04
C THR A 71 14.57 -12.55 0.17
N LEU A 72 14.56 -12.03 1.41
CA LEU A 72 15.08 -10.69 1.70
C LEU A 72 16.46 -10.44 1.10
N ALA A 73 17.38 -11.39 1.23
CA ALA A 73 18.73 -11.29 0.69
C ALA A 73 18.74 -11.22 -0.86
N GLN A 74 17.84 -11.95 -1.53
CA GLN A 74 17.71 -11.87 -2.98
C GLN A 74 17.11 -10.54 -3.43
N TYR A 75 16.16 -9.97 -2.69
CA TYR A 75 15.61 -8.65 -2.99
C TYR A 75 16.64 -7.54 -2.75
N ASP A 76 17.44 -7.66 -1.69
CA ASP A 76 18.60 -6.79 -1.45
C ASP A 76 19.61 -6.88 -2.59
N ALA A 77 19.95 -8.08 -3.05
CA ALA A 77 20.89 -8.27 -4.15
C ALA A 77 20.36 -7.80 -5.51
N THR A 78 19.04 -7.95 -5.75
CA THR A 78 18.42 -7.67 -7.05
C THR A 78 18.02 -6.21 -7.19
N PHE A 79 17.33 -5.69 -6.18
CA PHE A 79 16.77 -4.34 -6.17
C PHE A 79 17.61 -3.42 -5.29
N GLY A 80 17.96 -3.87 -4.09
CA GLY A 80 18.64 -3.05 -3.08
C GLY A 80 17.76 -1.91 -2.58
N PHE A 81 17.60 -1.76 -1.27
CA PHE A 81 16.89 -0.59 -0.75
C PHE A 81 17.80 0.63 -0.85
N LYS A 82 17.25 1.74 -1.34
CA LYS A 82 17.92 3.03 -1.41
C LYS A 82 16.99 4.08 -0.84
N LEU A 83 17.59 5.04 -0.14
CA LEU A 83 16.83 6.14 0.44
C LEU A 83 16.11 6.93 -0.67
N PRO A 84 14.95 7.53 -0.34
CA PRO A 84 14.21 8.33 -1.28
C PRO A 84 15.03 9.53 -1.75
N ILE A 85 14.83 9.93 -3.01
CA ILE A 85 15.11 11.29 -3.45
C ILE A 85 14.09 12.19 -2.74
N LYS A 86 14.61 13.15 -1.97
CA LYS A 86 13.83 14.28 -1.47
C LYS A 86 14.34 15.53 -2.17
N ALA A 87 13.48 16.16 -2.96
CA ALA A 87 13.85 17.39 -3.66
C ALA A 87 13.72 18.60 -2.72
N GLU A 88 14.87 19.15 -2.33
CA GLU A 88 14.95 20.42 -1.60
C GLU A 88 15.93 21.36 -2.32
N PRO A 89 15.43 22.43 -2.98
CA PRO A 89 14.03 22.85 -3.09
C PRO A 89 13.17 21.89 -3.96
N PRO A 90 11.83 21.97 -3.86
CA PRO A 90 10.92 21.21 -4.72
C PRO A 90 11.22 21.41 -6.22
N VAL A 91 11.14 20.33 -6.99
CA VAL A 91 11.41 20.34 -8.45
C VAL A 91 10.14 20.09 -9.28
N CYS A 92 9.08 19.59 -8.64
CA CYS A 92 7.75 19.49 -9.21
C CYS A 92 6.87 20.61 -8.65
N ASP A 93 6.02 21.18 -9.50
CA ASP A 93 4.90 22.03 -9.07
C ASP A 93 3.58 21.25 -9.20
N GLU A 94 2.49 21.89 -8.81
CA GLU A 94 1.15 21.29 -8.87
C GLU A 94 0.73 20.89 -10.29
N ALA A 95 1.11 21.67 -11.30
CA ALA A 95 0.76 21.39 -12.68
C ALA A 95 1.46 20.11 -13.18
N ASN A 96 2.69 19.88 -12.74
CA ASN A 96 3.43 18.65 -13.02
C ASN A 96 2.78 17.43 -12.34
N ILE A 97 2.33 17.57 -11.09
CA ILE A 97 1.64 16.48 -10.38
C ILE A 97 0.31 16.13 -11.07
N LYS A 98 -0.49 17.13 -11.46
CA LYS A 98 -1.73 16.91 -12.23
C LYS A 98 -1.48 16.27 -13.59
N THR A 99 -0.38 16.64 -14.26
CA THR A 99 0.03 16.01 -15.52
C THR A 99 0.41 14.54 -15.30
N MET A 100 1.15 14.23 -14.23
CA MET A 100 1.50 12.85 -13.87
C MET A 100 0.24 12.02 -13.59
N GLU A 101 -0.72 12.57 -12.85
CA GLU A 101 -1.99 11.91 -12.56
C GLU A 101 -2.80 11.64 -13.83
N ALA A 102 -2.88 12.60 -14.75
CA ALA A 102 -3.52 12.40 -16.05
C ALA A 102 -2.82 11.29 -16.86
N ASN A 103 -1.47 11.31 -16.91
CA ASN A 103 -0.68 10.27 -17.57
C ASN A 103 -0.91 8.89 -16.95
N PHE A 104 -1.04 8.82 -15.62
CA PHE A 104 -1.23 7.59 -14.88
C PHE A 104 -2.46 6.79 -15.34
N GLN A 105 -3.55 7.46 -15.72
CA GLN A 105 -4.78 6.82 -16.17
C GLN A 105 -4.63 6.00 -17.46
N GLY A 106 -3.67 6.38 -18.32
CA GLY A 106 -3.42 5.79 -19.64
C GLY A 106 -2.06 5.10 -19.83
N ALA A 107 -1.16 5.18 -18.83
CA ALA A 107 0.21 4.70 -18.92
C ALA A 107 0.31 3.20 -19.28
N GLN A 108 1.13 2.88 -20.27
CA GLN A 108 1.51 1.52 -20.65
C GLN A 108 2.89 1.14 -20.12
N LYS A 109 3.76 2.13 -19.93
CA LYS A 109 5.10 2.02 -19.36
C LYS A 109 5.29 3.03 -18.22
N TRP A 110 6.26 2.78 -17.35
CA TRP A 110 6.61 3.69 -16.25
C TRP A 110 7.08 5.05 -16.75
N THR A 111 7.77 5.10 -17.89
CA THR A 111 8.18 6.34 -18.55
C THR A 111 7.01 7.17 -19.08
N ASP A 112 5.82 6.59 -19.25
CA ASP A 112 4.64 7.35 -19.69
C ASP A 112 4.16 8.31 -18.61
N LEU A 113 4.42 8.01 -17.33
CA LEU A 113 4.01 8.83 -16.19
C LEU A 113 4.58 10.25 -16.25
N VAL A 114 5.79 10.39 -16.78
CA VAL A 114 6.54 11.64 -16.82
C VAL A 114 6.51 12.34 -18.18
N LYS A 115 5.62 11.91 -19.09
CA LYS A 115 5.42 12.58 -20.38
C LYS A 115 4.95 14.01 -20.17
N ASN A 116 5.56 14.95 -20.89
CA ASN A 116 5.26 16.39 -20.81
C ASN A 116 5.49 17.00 -19.42
N ILE A 117 6.35 16.40 -18.60
CA ILE A 117 6.80 16.93 -17.32
C ILE A 117 8.25 17.43 -17.48
N PRO A 118 8.64 18.57 -16.86
CA PRO A 118 10.03 19.04 -16.86
C PRO A 118 11.01 17.98 -16.34
N GLN A 119 12.19 17.91 -16.94
CA GLN A 119 13.16 16.84 -16.67
C GLN A 119 13.54 16.72 -15.19
N ALA A 120 13.71 17.83 -14.47
CA ALA A 120 14.04 17.79 -13.04
C ALA A 120 12.95 17.11 -12.20
N CYS A 121 11.68 17.37 -12.51
CA CYS A 121 10.55 16.70 -11.87
C CYS A 121 10.47 15.22 -12.31
N ALA A 122 10.68 14.94 -13.60
CA ALA A 122 10.73 13.58 -14.12
C ALA A 122 11.83 12.72 -13.46
N ASP A 123 13.02 13.28 -13.25
CA ASP A 123 14.15 12.60 -12.60
C ASP A 123 13.94 12.35 -11.10
N CYS A 124 13.13 13.18 -10.43
CA CYS A 124 12.71 12.94 -9.06
C CYS A 124 11.65 11.83 -8.97
N ILE A 125 10.68 11.82 -9.90
CA ILE A 125 9.63 10.81 -9.94
C ILE A 125 10.18 9.45 -10.36
N LEU A 126 11.00 9.41 -11.41
CA LEU A 126 11.40 8.20 -12.11
C LEU A 126 12.92 8.05 -12.08
N THR A 127 13.41 6.98 -11.47
CA THR A 127 14.85 6.70 -11.36
C THR A 127 15.19 5.31 -11.87
N PRO A 128 16.31 5.12 -12.58
CA PRO A 128 16.79 3.77 -12.87
C PRO A 128 17.34 3.09 -11.60
N LYS A 129 17.24 1.76 -11.56
CA LYS A 129 17.65 0.93 -10.40
C LYS A 129 19.10 1.10 -9.96
N ASP A 130 19.97 1.67 -10.78
CA ASP A 130 21.39 1.87 -10.49
C ASP A 130 21.68 3.21 -9.78
N LYS A 131 20.73 4.14 -9.71
CA LYS A 131 20.90 5.43 -9.00
C LYS A 131 21.19 5.24 -7.51
N ALA A 132 21.96 6.13 -6.90
CA ALA A 132 22.29 6.07 -5.47
C ALA A 132 21.07 6.20 -4.55
N ASN A 133 20.07 6.97 -4.97
CA ASN A 133 18.79 7.17 -4.31
C ASN A 133 17.66 6.85 -5.29
N TYR A 134 16.51 6.45 -4.77
CA TYR A 134 15.34 6.12 -5.58
C TYR A 134 14.29 7.21 -5.55
N GLY A 135 13.75 7.50 -6.73
CA GLY A 135 12.53 8.28 -6.88
C GLY A 135 11.30 7.49 -6.43
N VAL A 136 10.14 8.06 -6.73
CA VAL A 136 8.82 7.47 -6.45
C VAL A 136 8.60 6.18 -7.23
N VAL A 137 9.21 6.08 -8.41
CA VAL A 137 9.22 4.91 -9.29
C VAL A 137 10.66 4.54 -9.61
N VAL A 138 10.95 3.25 -9.59
CA VAL A 138 12.23 2.68 -10.01
C VAL A 138 12.04 1.90 -11.31
N THR A 139 12.75 2.28 -12.37
CA THR A 139 12.79 1.52 -13.62
C THR A 139 13.88 0.46 -13.59
N ILE A 140 13.54 -0.73 -14.07
CA ILE A 140 14.46 -1.85 -14.22
C ILE A 140 14.95 -1.93 -15.66
N SER A 141 14.07 -1.72 -16.63
CA SER A 141 14.42 -1.68 -18.05
C SER A 141 14.58 -0.24 -18.53
N ALA A 142 15.54 -0.01 -19.43
CA ALA A 142 15.82 1.32 -19.98
C ALA A 142 14.62 1.92 -20.74
N ASP A 143 13.75 1.07 -21.30
CA ASP A 143 12.56 1.49 -22.02
C ASP A 143 11.35 1.76 -21.10
N GLY A 144 11.50 1.59 -19.79
CA GLY A 144 10.45 1.81 -18.79
C GLY A 144 9.35 0.76 -18.75
N ALA A 145 9.46 -0.34 -19.51
CA ALA A 145 8.45 -1.41 -19.47
C ALA A 145 8.46 -2.18 -18.14
N GLN A 146 9.63 -2.32 -17.52
CA GLN A 146 9.80 -2.97 -16.22
C GLN A 146 10.20 -1.95 -15.16
N GLY A 147 9.61 -2.06 -13.98
CA GLY A 147 9.83 -1.16 -12.86
C GLY A 147 8.86 -1.43 -11.73
N PHE A 148 8.94 -0.61 -10.69
CA PHE A 148 8.09 -0.69 -9.52
C PHE A 148 7.90 0.67 -8.85
N SER A 149 6.76 0.85 -8.21
CA SER A 149 6.53 1.96 -7.28
C SER A 149 7.36 1.73 -6.02
N ASN A 150 8.09 2.74 -5.58
CA ASN A 150 8.84 2.74 -4.34
C ASN A 150 7.99 3.42 -3.25
N PHE A 151 6.86 2.83 -2.86
CA PHE A 151 6.02 3.45 -1.82
C PHE A 151 6.77 3.59 -0.50
N GLY A 152 7.71 2.66 -0.22
CA GLY A 152 8.67 2.75 0.87
C GLY A 152 9.42 4.08 0.97
N ALA A 153 9.58 4.83 -0.13
CA ALA A 153 10.12 6.19 -0.13
C ALA A 153 9.29 7.16 0.71
N CYS A 154 7.98 7.16 0.52
CA CYS A 154 7.05 8.03 1.26
C CYS A 154 6.99 7.64 2.74
N PHE A 155 6.92 6.33 3.01
CA PHE A 155 6.93 5.80 4.38
C PHE A 155 8.23 6.11 5.12
N ALA A 156 9.39 5.95 4.47
CA ALA A 156 10.69 6.35 5.01
C ALA A 156 10.73 7.86 5.28
N HIS A 157 10.18 8.68 4.39
CA HIS A 157 10.18 10.12 4.56
C HIS A 157 9.39 10.57 5.80
N PHE A 158 8.13 10.13 5.97
CA PHE A 158 7.37 10.50 7.17
C PHE A 158 7.96 9.91 8.45
N THR A 159 8.51 8.70 8.39
CA THR A 159 9.21 8.11 9.53
C THR A 159 10.45 8.94 9.89
N GLN A 160 11.18 9.46 8.89
CA GLN A 160 12.30 10.38 9.12
C GLN A 160 11.84 11.71 9.74
N LEU A 161 10.73 12.28 9.26
CA LEU A 161 10.16 13.51 9.86
C LEU A 161 9.78 13.31 11.34
N ALA A 162 9.25 12.15 11.69
CA ALA A 162 8.97 11.79 13.09
C ALA A 162 10.26 11.64 13.93
N ILE A 163 11.37 11.23 13.28
CA ILE A 163 12.69 10.99 13.86
C ILE A 163 13.53 12.25 14.04
N ASP A 164 13.41 13.25 13.16
CA ASP A 164 14.17 14.50 13.24
C ASP A 164 13.83 15.34 14.50
N GLY A 165 12.91 14.83 15.34
CA GLY A 165 12.73 15.19 16.75
C GLY A 165 13.66 14.50 17.78
N GLY A 166 14.57 13.61 17.39
CA GLY A 166 15.66 13.11 18.25
C GLY A 166 16.18 11.66 18.18
N ASN A 167 16.08 10.87 17.10
CA ASN A 167 16.89 9.61 17.00
C ASN A 167 17.06 9.03 15.57
N ALA A 168 18.32 9.01 15.10
CA ALA A 168 18.79 8.77 13.72
C ALA A 168 18.19 7.60 12.91
N ASP A 169 17.82 7.92 11.66
CA ASP A 169 17.90 7.23 10.35
C ASP A 169 17.60 5.72 10.18
N THR A 170 17.84 4.86 11.18
CA THR A 170 17.70 3.40 11.02
C THR A 170 16.24 2.95 10.94
N ASP A 171 15.34 3.63 11.65
CA ASP A 171 13.92 3.27 11.70
C ASP A 171 13.21 3.68 10.40
N ALA A 172 13.56 4.82 9.81
CA ALA A 172 13.06 5.27 8.52
C ALA A 172 13.48 4.34 7.38
N ALA A 173 14.77 3.96 7.34
CA ALA A 173 15.28 3.03 6.33
C ALA A 173 14.67 1.63 6.50
N ALA A 174 14.51 1.14 7.73
CA ALA A 174 13.86 -0.15 8.00
C ALA A 174 12.38 -0.15 7.60
N CYS A 175 11.64 0.92 7.92
CA CYS A 175 10.25 1.10 7.52
C CYS A 175 10.11 1.12 5.99
N GLY A 176 10.84 1.99 5.31
CA GLY A 176 10.76 2.10 3.85
C GLY A 176 11.16 0.81 3.13
N LYS A 177 12.21 0.14 3.61
CA LYS A 177 12.64 -1.15 3.08
C LYS A 177 11.57 -2.23 3.27
N GLY A 178 11.00 -2.32 4.47
CA GLY A 178 9.94 -3.27 4.79
C GLY A 178 8.72 -3.09 3.89
N MET A 179 8.27 -1.84 3.71
CA MET A 179 7.14 -1.51 2.83
C MET A 179 7.41 -1.90 1.38
N ASN A 180 8.51 -1.39 0.80
CA ASN A 180 8.83 -1.64 -0.60
C ASN A 180 8.98 -3.14 -0.88
N TYR A 181 9.68 -3.89 -0.02
CA TYR A 181 9.91 -5.31 -0.26
C TYR A 181 8.66 -6.16 -0.04
N THR A 182 7.79 -5.76 0.88
CA THR A 182 6.49 -6.41 1.05
C THR A 182 5.65 -6.26 -0.21
N GLU A 183 5.63 -5.07 -0.83
CA GLU A 183 4.88 -4.83 -2.07
C GLU A 183 5.45 -5.57 -3.27
N LEU A 184 6.77 -5.59 -3.42
CA LEU A 184 7.44 -6.39 -4.44
C LEU A 184 7.07 -7.87 -4.32
N CYS A 185 7.10 -8.37 -3.08
CA CYS A 185 6.72 -9.74 -2.78
C CYS A 185 5.27 -10.02 -3.14
N ILE A 186 4.33 -9.17 -2.68
CA ILE A 186 2.91 -9.34 -2.98
C ILE A 186 2.66 -9.32 -4.49
N ARG A 187 3.30 -8.39 -5.22
CA ARG A 187 3.16 -8.31 -6.67
C ARG A 187 3.60 -9.62 -7.33
N GLU A 188 4.74 -10.18 -6.94
CA GLU A 188 5.22 -11.46 -7.48
C GLU A 188 4.30 -12.62 -7.09
N ALA A 189 3.85 -12.66 -5.84
CA ALA A 189 2.97 -13.71 -5.33
C ALA A 189 1.60 -13.73 -6.02
N CYS A 190 1.09 -12.55 -6.36
CA CYS A 190 -0.29 -12.33 -6.78
C CYS A 190 -0.44 -11.87 -8.23
N ASP A 191 0.61 -11.96 -9.05
CA ASP A 191 0.55 -11.57 -10.49
C ASP A 191 -0.46 -12.43 -11.28
N CYS A 192 -0.76 -13.64 -10.80
CA CYS A 192 -1.78 -14.51 -11.39
C CYS A 192 -3.22 -14.06 -11.19
N ALA A 193 -3.49 -13.11 -10.28
CA ALA A 193 -4.86 -12.65 -10.04
C ALA A 193 -5.44 -11.94 -11.27
N VAL A 194 -6.67 -12.30 -11.64
CA VAL A 194 -7.37 -11.71 -12.79
C VAL A 194 -8.55 -10.82 -12.37
N SER A 195 -8.92 -10.85 -11.08
CA SER A 195 -9.95 -9.99 -10.50
C SER A 195 -9.50 -9.37 -9.16
N ASP A 196 -10.17 -8.29 -8.75
CA ASP A 196 -9.90 -7.62 -7.47
C ASP A 196 -10.17 -8.53 -6.26
N ALA A 197 -11.18 -9.40 -6.36
CA ALA A 197 -11.50 -10.37 -5.31
C ALA A 197 -10.38 -11.41 -5.14
N GLU A 198 -9.88 -11.97 -6.25
CA GLU A 198 -8.73 -12.89 -6.22
C GLU A 198 -7.45 -12.19 -5.76
N GLN A 199 -7.23 -10.95 -6.19
CA GLN A 199 -6.11 -10.14 -5.74
C GLN A 199 -6.16 -9.97 -4.22
N THR A 200 -7.34 -9.62 -3.68
CA THR A 200 -7.55 -9.45 -2.24
C THR A 200 -7.28 -10.73 -1.47
N ALA A 201 -7.86 -11.85 -1.92
CA ALA A 201 -7.65 -13.15 -1.29
C ALA A 201 -6.17 -13.59 -1.34
N CYS A 202 -5.49 -13.35 -2.45
CA CYS A 202 -4.07 -13.64 -2.59
C CYS A 202 -3.21 -12.81 -1.63
N ILE A 203 -3.46 -11.50 -1.53
CA ILE A 203 -2.75 -10.59 -0.61
C ILE A 203 -2.91 -11.08 0.83
N GLN A 204 -4.15 -11.39 1.24
CA GLN A 204 -4.43 -11.91 2.58
C GLN A 204 -3.68 -13.22 2.86
N LYS A 205 -3.64 -14.15 1.90
CA LYS A 205 -2.89 -15.40 2.04
C LYS A 205 -1.37 -15.17 2.08
N ALA A 206 -0.84 -14.29 1.22
CA ALA A 206 0.59 -13.99 1.13
C ALA A 206 1.15 -13.31 2.39
N LEU A 207 0.34 -12.46 3.04
CA LEU A 207 0.70 -11.76 4.28
C LEU A 207 0.34 -12.50 5.57
N GLY A 208 -0.59 -13.47 5.49
CA GLY A 208 -1.09 -14.21 6.65
C GLY A 208 -0.04 -15.05 7.38
N THR A 209 -0.45 -15.72 8.46
CA THR A 209 0.43 -16.62 9.22
C THR A 209 0.97 -17.74 8.32
N GLY A 210 2.30 -17.78 8.16
CA GLY A 210 2.96 -18.74 7.27
C GLY A 210 2.95 -18.33 5.79
N GLY A 211 2.39 -17.17 5.46
CA GLY A 211 2.41 -16.59 4.13
C GLY A 211 3.81 -16.20 3.68
N VAL A 212 4.05 -16.36 2.38
CA VAL A 212 5.36 -16.15 1.72
C VAL A 212 5.91 -14.73 1.84
N CYS A 213 5.05 -13.72 1.98
CA CYS A 213 5.45 -12.31 2.07
C CYS A 213 5.61 -11.80 3.50
N ARG A 214 5.18 -12.58 4.49
CA ARG A 214 5.28 -12.21 5.90
C ARG A 214 6.71 -11.84 6.35
N PRO A 215 7.79 -12.54 5.94
CA PRO A 215 9.15 -12.18 6.36
C PRO A 215 9.60 -10.79 5.89
N PHE A 216 9.05 -10.28 4.79
CA PHE A 216 9.40 -8.96 4.25
C PHE A 216 8.79 -7.82 5.08
N GLY A 217 7.69 -8.09 5.79
CA GLY A 217 7.00 -7.12 6.64
C GLY A 217 7.69 -6.82 7.98
N ALA A 218 8.84 -7.42 8.30
CA ALA A 218 9.51 -7.23 9.59
C ALA A 218 9.84 -5.75 9.89
N GLY A 219 10.19 -4.98 8.84
CA GLY A 219 10.48 -3.54 8.96
C GLY A 219 9.24 -2.65 9.17
N LEU A 220 8.03 -3.16 8.95
CA LEU A 220 6.79 -2.38 9.06
C LEU A 220 6.51 -1.92 10.48
N SER A 221 6.96 -2.69 11.47
CA SER A 221 6.85 -2.29 12.89
C SER A 221 7.63 -1.01 13.24
N ALA A 222 8.62 -0.64 12.40
CA ALA A 222 9.37 0.61 12.51
C ALA A 222 8.63 1.81 11.90
N CYS A 223 7.60 1.58 11.08
CA CYS A 223 6.75 2.65 10.55
C CYS A 223 5.87 3.21 11.69
N LYS A 224 6.23 4.38 12.21
CA LYS A 224 5.45 5.10 13.23
C LYS A 224 4.58 6.16 12.58
N LEU A 225 3.70 5.74 11.67
CA LEU A 225 2.84 6.62 10.91
C LEU A 225 1.44 6.67 11.51
N SER A 226 0.79 7.82 11.36
CA SER A 226 -0.66 7.96 11.55
C SER A 226 -1.41 7.29 10.39
N SER A 227 -2.68 6.94 10.61
CA SER A 227 -3.54 6.39 9.56
C SER A 227 -3.68 7.33 8.34
N ALA A 228 -3.58 8.64 8.57
CA ALA A 228 -3.59 9.64 7.50
C ALA A 228 -2.32 9.56 6.64
N GLU A 229 -1.14 9.47 7.26
CA GLU A 229 0.15 9.30 6.56
C GLU A 229 0.21 7.97 5.81
N GLU A 230 -0.26 6.88 6.42
CA GLU A 230 -0.34 5.57 5.78
C GLU A 230 -1.24 5.63 4.54
N SER A 231 -2.47 6.14 4.69
CA SER A 231 -3.40 6.30 3.58
C SER A 231 -2.82 7.17 2.47
N TYR A 232 -2.08 8.21 2.84
CA TYR A 232 -1.46 9.12 1.89
C TYR A 232 -0.34 8.45 1.10
N CYS A 233 0.55 7.72 1.76
CA CYS A 233 1.68 7.05 1.13
C CYS A 233 1.30 5.84 0.27
N ASN A 234 0.06 5.34 0.36
CA ASN A 234 -0.45 4.28 -0.52
C ASN A 234 -0.84 4.78 -1.94
N SER A 235 -0.54 6.04 -2.27
CA SER A 235 -0.77 6.62 -3.60
C SER A 235 0.54 7.07 -4.24
N LEU A 236 0.75 6.67 -5.50
CA LEU A 236 1.93 7.06 -6.27
C LEU A 236 1.99 8.58 -6.48
N ILE A 237 0.81 9.18 -6.74
CA ILE A 237 0.68 10.62 -6.97
C ILE A 237 1.01 11.39 -5.69
N ASN A 238 0.54 10.90 -4.55
CA ASN A 238 0.83 11.49 -3.24
C ASN A 238 2.30 11.33 -2.85
N GLY A 239 2.90 10.17 -3.14
CA GLY A 239 4.34 9.96 -2.98
C GLY A 239 5.16 10.97 -3.79
N ALA A 240 4.79 11.23 -5.04
CA ALA A 240 5.43 12.25 -5.86
C ALA A 240 5.22 13.67 -5.33
N ARG A 241 4.02 13.97 -4.86
CA ARG A 241 3.67 15.25 -4.24
C ARG A 241 4.55 15.53 -3.01
N VAL A 242 4.71 14.58 -2.11
CA VAL A 242 5.58 14.71 -0.93
C VAL A 242 7.05 14.83 -1.32
N LEU A 243 7.56 13.88 -2.10
CA LEU A 243 9.00 13.73 -2.31
C LEU A 243 9.58 14.74 -3.31
N CYS A 244 8.77 15.16 -4.28
CA CYS A 244 9.24 15.98 -5.40
C CYS A 244 8.61 17.37 -5.46
N ALA A 245 7.41 17.56 -4.91
CA ALA A 245 6.74 18.86 -4.83
C ALA A 245 6.75 19.49 -3.42
N GLY A 246 7.29 18.77 -2.42
CA GLY A 246 7.35 19.26 -1.03
C GLY A 246 5.99 19.31 -0.32
N GLY A 247 5.00 18.55 -0.83
CA GLY A 247 3.67 18.49 -0.24
C GLY A 247 3.63 17.83 1.13
N THR A 248 2.54 18.04 1.84
CA THR A 248 2.29 17.49 3.19
C THR A 248 0.97 16.71 3.21
N VAL A 249 0.73 15.96 4.29
CA VAL A 249 -0.54 15.21 4.48
C VAL A 249 -1.75 16.15 4.53
N SER A 250 -1.56 17.42 4.93
CA SER A 250 -2.61 18.44 4.95
C SER A 250 -3.21 18.72 3.57
N ASP A 251 -2.46 18.43 2.51
CA ASP A 251 -2.87 18.67 1.12
C ASP A 251 -3.80 17.56 0.60
N ALA A 252 -4.08 16.52 1.40
CA ALA A 252 -4.92 15.37 1.03
C ALA A 252 -6.44 15.63 1.09
N GLY A 253 -6.86 16.83 1.52
CA GLY A 253 -8.23 17.09 1.98
C GLY A 253 -9.03 18.17 1.23
N THR A 254 -8.64 18.56 0.02
CA THR A 254 -9.37 19.61 -0.74
C THR A 254 -9.85 19.22 -2.13
N ASP A 255 -9.75 17.96 -2.54
CA ASP A 255 -10.31 17.48 -3.81
C ASP A 255 -11.57 16.62 -3.62
#